data_AF-A0A4Q3KPY9-F1
#
_entry.id   AF-A0A4Q3KPY9-F1
#
_cell.length_a   1.000
_cell.length_b   1.000
_cell.length_c   1.000
_cell.angle_alpha   90.00
_cell.angle_beta   90.00
_cell.angle_gamma   90.00
#
_symmetry.space_group_name_H-M   'P 1'
#
loop_
_entity.id
_entity.type
_entity.pdbx_description
1 polymer ?
#
loop_
_entity_poly.entity_id
_entity_poly.type
_entity_poly.pdbx_seq_one_letter_code
_entity_poly.pdbx_strand_id
1 'polypeptide(L)'
;MPNASQLPLQIVVAAHPPLHTSEADHQTALRNIYEPLLQALHRHPEVRLTLHFGGPLLDYLARHQEATLLGLGALRQRGQIEILGGLFYGGLVSHLPEQDVRGQIEMAREFWESFLG
;
A
#
# COMPACT_ATOMS: atom_id res chain seq x y z
N MET A 1 30.83 8.71 -5.09
CA MET A 1 30.29 7.94 -6.22
C MET A 1 29.91 6.55 -5.70
N PRO A 2 28.75 5.99 -6.06
CA PRO A 2 28.40 4.63 -5.65
C PRO A 2 29.48 3.67 -6.15
N ASN A 3 29.85 2.70 -5.30
CA ASN A 3 30.89 1.72 -5.60
C ASN A 3 30.44 0.87 -6.80
N ALA A 4 31.30 0.65 -7.79
CA ALA A 4 30.97 0.01 -9.07
C ALA A 4 30.53 -1.47 -8.97
N SER A 5 30.45 -2.01 -7.75
CA SER A 5 30.03 -3.38 -7.42
C SER A 5 28.64 -3.49 -6.79
N GLN A 6 27.90 -2.39 -6.61
CA GLN A 6 26.55 -2.43 -6.04
C GLN A 6 25.47 -2.20 -7.11
N LEU A 7 24.53 -3.14 -7.22
CA LEU A 7 23.35 -3.03 -8.06
C LEU A 7 22.22 -2.32 -7.29
N PRO A 8 21.53 -1.34 -7.90
CA PRO A 8 20.35 -0.76 -7.28
C PRO A 8 19.23 -1.81 -7.22
N LEU A 9 18.68 -2.03 -6.02
CA LEU A 9 17.53 -2.90 -5.80
C LEU A 9 16.31 -2.05 -5.45
N GLN A 10 15.22 -2.25 -6.18
CA GLN A 10 13.91 -1.70 -5.85
C GLN A 10 12.96 -2.87 -5.60
N ILE A 11 12.24 -2.79 -4.48
CA ILE A 11 11.24 -3.79 -4.08
C ILE A 11 9.90 -3.07 -4.04
N VAL A 12 8.93 -3.59 -4.80
CA VAL A 12 7.54 -3.12 -4.75
C VAL A 12 6.68 -4.27 -4.24
N VAL A 13 5.90 -4.01 -3.19
CA VAL A 13 4.88 -4.95 -2.70
C VAL A 13 3.51 -4.35 -3.00
N ALA A 14 2.75 -5.03 -3.84
CA ALA A 14 1.40 -4.63 -4.24
C ALA A 14 0.35 -5.60 -3.72
N ALA A 15 -0.75 -5.08 -3.18
CA ALA A 15 -1.86 -5.87 -2.65
C ALA A 15 -3.21 -5.32 -3.11
N HIS A 16 -3.90 -6.09 -3.95
CA HIS A 16 -5.24 -5.77 -4.47
C HIS A 16 -6.17 -6.97 -4.25
N PRO A 17 -6.78 -7.08 -3.06
CA PRO A 17 -7.87 -8.03 -2.91
C PRO A 17 -9.03 -7.68 -3.86
N PRO A 18 -9.75 -8.69 -4.38
CA PRO A 18 -10.99 -8.46 -5.12
C PRO A 18 -11.98 -7.57 -4.36
N LEU A 19 -12.82 -6.84 -5.09
CA LEU A 19 -13.81 -5.92 -4.51
C LEU A 19 -14.77 -6.60 -3.50
N HIS A 20 -15.00 -7.90 -3.66
CA HIS A 20 -15.93 -8.69 -2.84
C HIS A 20 -15.20 -9.62 -1.85
N THR A 21 -13.94 -9.34 -1.53
CA THR A 21 -13.23 -10.05 -0.47
C THR A 21 -13.96 -9.89 0.86
N SER A 22 -14.17 -11.00 1.57
CA SER A 22 -14.88 -10.99 2.85
C SER A 22 -14.03 -10.39 3.96
N GLU A 23 -14.66 -9.89 5.03
CA GLU A 23 -13.95 -9.41 6.21
C GLU A 23 -13.04 -10.49 6.82
N ALA A 24 -13.49 -11.74 6.84
CA ALA A 24 -12.71 -12.88 7.35
C ALA A 24 -11.46 -13.16 6.50
N ASP A 25 -11.57 -13.02 5.17
CA ASP A 25 -10.44 -13.17 4.26
C ASP A 25 -9.46 -12.00 4.43
N HIS A 26 -9.95 -10.77 4.57
CA HIS A 26 -9.13 -9.61 4.88
C HIS A 26 -8.38 -9.77 6.21
N GLN A 27 -9.07 -10.23 7.26
CA GLN A 27 -8.46 -10.49 8.56
C GLN A 27 -7.39 -11.57 8.47
N THR A 28 -7.65 -12.62 7.69
CA THR A 28 -6.69 -13.70 7.46
C THR A 28 -5.46 -13.20 6.71
N ALA A 29 -5.65 -12.39 5.65
CA ALA A 29 -4.56 -11.77 4.91
C ALA A 29 -3.75 -10.79 5.77
N LEU A 30 -4.41 -9.98 6.60
CA LEU A 30 -3.73 -9.08 7.52
C LEU A 30 -2.81 -9.83 8.48
N ARG A 31 -3.34 -10.83 9.19
CA ARG A 31 -2.57 -11.62 10.16
C ARG A 31 -1.42 -12.39 9.50
N ASN A 32 -1.63 -12.92 8.31
CA ASN A 32 -0.67 -13.84 7.69
C ASN A 32 0.33 -13.15 6.76
N ILE A 33 0.03 -11.95 6.27
CA ILE A 33 0.81 -11.27 5.23
C ILE A 33 1.24 -9.88 5.71
N TYR A 34 0.28 -8.98 5.98
CA TYR A 34 0.60 -7.57 6.18
C TYR A 34 1.25 -7.32 7.55
N GLU A 35 0.74 -7.92 8.63
CA GLU A 35 1.35 -7.80 9.96
C GLU A 35 2.80 -8.34 9.99
N PRO A 36 3.10 -9.56 9.48
CA PRO A 36 4.47 -10.04 9.39
C PRO A 36 5.38 -9.12 8.55
N LEU A 37 4.89 -8.58 7.44
CA LEU A 37 5.63 -7.63 6.61
C LEU A 37 5.98 -6.36 7.40
N LEU A 38 5.00 -5.77 8.07
CA LEU A 38 5.22 -4.57 8.89
C LEU A 38 6.18 -4.84 10.04
N GLN A 39 6.04 -5.97 10.74
CA GLN A 39 6.96 -6.39 11.80
C GLN A 39 8.39 -6.60 11.27
N ALA A 40 8.55 -7.16 10.07
CA ALA A 40 9.86 -7.30 9.44
C ALA A 40 10.48 -5.93 9.15
N LEU A 41 9.71 -5.00 8.57
CA LEU A 41 10.20 -3.64 8.30
C LEU A 41 10.59 -2.90 9.58
N HIS A 42 9.85 -3.10 10.68
CA HIS A 42 10.22 -2.51 11.98
C HIS A 42 11.52 -3.10 12.54
N ARG A 43 11.79 -4.40 12.33
CA ARG A 43 13.02 -5.05 12.78
C ARG A 43 14.24 -4.73 11.90
N HIS A 44 14.02 -4.32 10.66
CA HIS A 44 15.07 -4.06 9.66
C HIS A 44 14.96 -2.63 9.10
N PRO A 45 15.37 -1.60 9.88
CA PRO A 45 15.23 -0.19 9.52
C PRO A 45 15.96 0.23 8.23
N GLU A 46 16.97 -0.54 7.82
CA GLU A 46 17.75 -0.36 6.59
C GLU A 46 17.00 -0.79 5.32
N VAL A 47 15.99 -1.65 5.45
CA VAL A 47 15.18 -2.13 4.33
C VAL A 47 14.19 -1.05 3.92
N ARG A 48 14.22 -0.71 2.63
CA ARG A 48 13.31 0.25 1.99
C ARG A 48 12.53 -0.44 0.88
N LEU A 49 11.25 -0.14 0.78
CA LEU A 49 10.40 -0.66 -0.28
C LEU A 49 9.29 0.33 -0.66
N THR A 50 8.62 0.03 -1.76
CA THR A 50 7.44 0.76 -2.20
C THR A 50 6.19 -0.11 -1.97
N LEU A 51 5.11 0.47 -1.44
CA LEU A 51 3.85 -0.21 -1.18
C LEU A 51 2.74 0.33 -2.08
N HIS A 52 1.98 -0.58 -2.68
CA HIS A 52 0.75 -0.26 -3.40
C HIS A 52 -0.41 -1.07 -2.84
N PHE A 53 -1.34 -0.43 -2.12
CA PHE A 53 -2.54 -1.09 -1.59
C PHE A 53 -3.78 -0.57 -2.32
N GLY A 54 -4.62 -1.51 -2.76
CA GLY A 54 -5.90 -1.20 -3.39
C GLY A 54 -6.95 -0.72 -2.40
N GLY A 55 -7.88 0.07 -2.90
CA GLY A 55 -9.03 0.63 -2.19
C GLY A 55 -9.80 -0.35 -1.32
N PRO A 56 -10.17 -1.56 -1.78
CA PRO A 56 -10.88 -2.53 -0.93
C PRO A 56 -10.09 -2.91 0.33
N LEU A 57 -8.77 -3.05 0.23
CA LEU A 57 -7.92 -3.27 1.40
C LEU A 57 -7.86 -2.03 2.29
N LEU A 58 -7.68 -0.85 1.69
CA LEU A 58 -7.62 0.42 2.40
C LEU A 58 -8.91 0.71 3.18
N ASP A 59 -10.06 0.47 2.57
CA ASP A 59 -11.39 0.58 3.20
C ASP A 59 -11.53 -0.38 4.39
N TYR A 60 -11.11 -1.63 4.24
CA TYR A 60 -11.11 -2.59 5.34
C TYR A 60 -10.19 -2.13 6.48
N LEU A 61 -8.96 -1.70 6.16
CA LEU A 61 -8.01 -1.25 7.17
C LEU A 61 -8.52 -0.01 7.91
N ALA A 62 -9.12 0.95 7.21
CA ALA A 62 -9.67 2.16 7.83
C ALA A 62 -10.81 1.84 8.82
N ARG A 63 -11.65 0.85 8.50
CA ARG A 63 -12.83 0.50 9.34
C ARG A 63 -12.48 -0.41 10.51
N HIS A 64 -11.54 -1.33 10.33
CA HIS A 64 -11.32 -2.42 11.28
C HIS A 64 -9.94 -2.40 11.92
N GLN A 65 -8.94 -1.77 11.29
CA GLN A 65 -7.52 -1.97 11.59
C GLN A 65 -6.72 -0.67 11.40
N GLU A 66 -7.26 0.45 11.91
CA GLU A 66 -6.68 1.78 11.77
C GLU A 66 -5.23 1.85 12.27
N ALA A 67 -4.91 1.07 13.32
CA ALA A 67 -3.55 0.94 13.86
C ALA A 67 -2.54 0.44 12.81
N THR A 68 -2.95 -0.42 11.87
CA THR A 68 -2.11 -0.87 10.75
C THR A 68 -1.76 0.30 9.83
N LEU A 69 -2.74 1.15 9.50
CA LEU A 69 -2.51 2.34 8.70
C LEU A 69 -1.60 3.34 9.44
N LEU A 70 -1.79 3.54 10.75
CA LEU A 70 -0.89 4.39 11.56
C LEU A 70 0.55 3.87 11.54
N GLY A 71 0.73 2.55 11.60
CA GLY A 71 2.04 1.89 11.47
C GLY A 71 2.70 2.15 10.11
N LEU A 72 1.92 2.17 9.02
CA LEU A 72 2.39 2.57 7.69
C LEU A 72 2.82 4.04 7.68
N GLY A 73 2.04 4.93 8.30
CA GLY A 73 2.43 6.33 8.45
C GLY A 73 3.78 6.52 9.15
N ALA A 74 4.00 5.80 10.25
CA ALA A 74 5.29 5.81 10.96
C ALA A 74 6.44 5.25 10.12
N LEU A 75 6.19 4.23 9.28
CA LEU A 75 7.17 3.68 8.33
C LEU A 75 7.52 4.69 7.23
N ARG A 76 6.52 5.42 6.72
CA ARG A 76 6.70 6.46 5.70
C ARG A 76 7.51 7.62 6.25
N GLN A 77 7.15 8.13 7.43
CA GLN A 77 7.80 9.31 8.03
C GLN A 77 9.30 9.10 8.27
N ARG A 78 9.72 7.87 8.56
CA ARG A 78 11.14 7.51 8.72
C ARG A 78 11.83 7.05 7.42
N GLY A 79 11.15 7.12 6.28
CA GLY A 79 11.72 6.85 4.95
C GLY A 79 11.92 5.37 4.62
N GLN A 80 11.24 4.46 5.32
CA GLN A 80 11.32 3.01 5.03
C GLN A 80 10.34 2.56 3.96
N ILE A 81 9.22 3.26 3.80
CA ILE A 81 8.28 2.97 2.73
C ILE A 81 7.99 4.20 1.89
N GLU A 82 7.83 3.97 0.59
CA GLU A 82 7.20 4.89 -0.35
C GLU A 82 5.81 4.37 -0.71
N ILE A 83 4.83 5.24 -0.81
CA ILE A 83 3.47 4.86 -1.23
C ILE A 83 3.35 5.06 -2.74
N LEU A 84 3.06 3.97 -3.45
CA LEU A 84 2.71 3.98 -4.85
C LEU A 84 1.20 4.09 -4.99
N GLY A 85 0.75 5.18 -5.63
CA GLY A 85 -0.65 5.38 -5.99
C GLY A 85 -1.12 4.45 -7.10
N GLY A 86 -2.37 4.61 -7.52
CA GLY A 86 -2.95 3.85 -8.64
C GLY A 86 -4.47 3.95 -8.64
N LEU A 87 -5.13 3.07 -9.40
CA LEU A 87 -6.59 3.01 -9.44
C LEU A 87 -7.12 2.45 -8.11
N PHE A 88 -7.96 3.21 -7.40
CA PHE A 88 -8.50 2.80 -6.11
C PHE A 88 -9.19 1.43 -6.16
N TYR A 89 -10.09 1.19 -7.13
CA TYR A 89 -10.75 -0.11 -7.29
C TYR A 89 -10.03 -1.06 -8.24
N GLY A 90 -8.82 -0.69 -8.70
CA GLY A 90 -8.07 -1.44 -9.70
C GLY A 90 -8.70 -1.35 -11.10
N GLY A 91 -8.30 -2.29 -11.96
CA GLY A 91 -8.79 -2.40 -13.33
C GLY A 91 -7.71 -2.17 -14.39
N LEU A 92 -8.06 -2.49 -15.64
CA LEU A 92 -7.18 -2.26 -16.79
C LEU A 92 -7.45 -0.87 -17.33
N VAL A 93 -6.46 0.03 -17.23
CA VAL A 93 -6.53 1.43 -17.69
C VAL A 93 -7.05 1.52 -19.13
N SER A 94 -6.65 0.60 -20.01
CA SER A 94 -7.06 0.55 -21.41
C SER A 94 -8.55 0.28 -21.63
N HIS A 95 -9.27 -0.19 -20.60
CA HIS A 95 -10.71 -0.51 -20.67
C HIS A 95 -11.58 0.52 -19.95
N LEU A 96 -10.98 1.57 -19.40
CA LEU A 96 -11.68 2.60 -18.64
C LEU A 96 -11.71 3.92 -19.42
N PRO A 97 -12.83 4.67 -19.37
CA PRO A 97 -12.83 6.07 -19.76
C PRO A 97 -11.75 6.85 -19.00
N GLU A 98 -11.11 7.84 -19.65
CA GLU A 98 -10.05 8.63 -19.02
C GLU A 98 -10.52 9.31 -17.71
N GLN A 99 -11.77 9.79 -17.71
CA GLN A 99 -12.37 10.41 -16.53
C GLN A 99 -12.44 9.43 -15.33
N ASP A 100 -12.70 8.14 -15.59
CA ASP A 100 -12.79 7.12 -14.54
C ASP A 100 -11.39 6.77 -14.02
N VAL A 101 -10.40 6.69 -14.91
CA VAL A 101 -8.98 6.50 -14.53
C VAL A 101 -8.54 7.65 -13.62
N ARG A 102 -8.82 8.89 -14.01
CA ARG A 102 -8.48 10.08 -13.23
C ARG A 102 -9.18 10.09 -11.88
N GLY A 103 -10.49 9.87 -11.85
CA GLY A 103 -11.27 9.83 -10.61
C GLY A 103 -10.78 8.76 -9.65
N GLN A 104 -10.42 7.58 -10.14
CA GLN A 104 -9.88 6.52 -9.29
C GLN A 104 -8.47 6.84 -8.74
N ILE A 105 -7.63 7.54 -9.50
CA ILE A 105 -6.33 8.02 -9.01
C ILE A 105 -6.53 9.10 -7.94
N GLU A 106 -7.45 10.04 -8.18
CA GLU A 106 -7.80 11.10 -7.23
C GLU A 106 -8.34 10.52 -5.92
N MET A 107 -9.24 9.54 -5.98
CA MET A 107 -9.72 8.83 -4.79
C MET A 107 -8.61 8.16 -3.99
N ALA A 108 -7.67 7.47 -4.67
CA ALA A 108 -6.54 6.84 -3.99
C ALA A 108 -5.62 7.87 -3.33
N ARG A 109 -5.39 8.99 -4.01
CA ARG A 109 -4.62 10.12 -3.47
C ARG A 109 -5.31 10.71 -2.23
N GLU A 110 -6.61 11.01 -2.32
CA GLU A 110 -7.39 11.58 -1.23
C GLU A 110 -7.43 10.66 -0.01
N PHE A 111 -7.58 9.35 -0.21
CA PHE A 111 -7.50 8.38 0.89
C PHE A 111 -6.15 8.51 1.62
N TRP A 112 -5.04 8.45 0.87
CA TRP A 112 -3.71 8.52 1.47
C TRP A 112 -3.41 9.87 2.11
N GLU A 113 -3.85 10.98 1.50
CA GLU A 113 -3.71 12.33 2.07
C GLU A 113 -4.50 12.46 3.39
N SER A 114 -5.72 11.93 3.44
CA SER A 114 -6.54 11.95 4.66
C SER A 114 -5.88 11.20 5.83
N PHE A 115 -5.09 10.17 5.51
CA PHE A 115 -4.46 9.31 6.51
C PHE A 115 -3.03 9.72 6.88
N LEU A 116 -2.24 10.18 5.91
CA LEU A 116 -0.80 10.38 6.06
C LEU A 116 -0.36 11.84 6.24
N GLY A 117 -1.26 12.80 5.96
CA GLY A 117 -0.92 14.24 5.88
C GLY A 117 0.27 14.52 4.96
#